data_AF-E1R5N8-F1
#
_entry.id   AF-E1R5N8-F1
#
_cell.length_a   1.000
_cell.length_b   1.000
_cell.length_c   1.000
_cell.angle_alpha   90.00
_cell.angle_beta   90.00
_cell.angle_gamma   90.00
#
_symmetry.space_group_name_H-M   'P 1'
#
loop_
_entity.id
_entity.type
_entity.pdbx_description
1 polymer ?
#
loop_
_entity_poly.entity_id
_entity_poly.type
_entity_poly.pdbx_seq_one_letter_code
_entity_poly.pdbx_strand_id
1 'polypeptide(L)'
;MKKRIFVVGLLLLFTASTSVFSLGIGAAFGLNGIGDENTGGNIMLSAKLDQLPMVLGLSYNLDDPFSFGLYGDWQMVRQPLVNFVNIYAGPGFFFSYTDVSDDALQLGLRIPVALYIFPVDFLELFLEVAPAFSFVPEIDLGFQSALGFRFWFN
;
A
#
# COMPACT_ATOMS: atom_id res chain seq x y z
N MET A 1 14.76 16.09 -28.72
CA MET A 1 14.90 14.64 -29.01
C MET A 1 15.03 13.80 -27.73
N LYS A 2 15.94 14.14 -26.79
CA LYS A 2 16.12 13.41 -25.51
C LYS A 2 14.84 13.22 -24.68
N LYS A 3 13.98 14.25 -24.57
CA LYS A 3 12.69 14.17 -23.84
C LYS A 3 11.68 13.19 -24.47
N ARG A 4 11.65 13.08 -25.81
CA ARG A 4 10.75 12.15 -26.51
C ARG A 4 11.22 10.70 -26.40
N ILE A 5 12.54 10.48 -26.42
CA ILE A 5 13.14 9.16 -26.19
C ILE A 5 12.90 8.71 -24.74
N PHE A 6 13.01 9.63 -23.78
CA PHE A 6 12.68 9.35 -22.37
C PHE A 6 11.21 8.98 -22.20
N VAL A 7 10.28 9.76 -22.79
CA VAL A 7 8.83 9.47 -22.72
C VAL A 7 8.49 8.15 -23.41
N VAL A 8 9.08 7.85 -24.58
CA VAL A 8 8.87 6.58 -25.28
C VAL A 8 9.49 5.40 -24.52
N GLY A 9 10.66 5.59 -23.89
CA GLY A 9 11.26 4.59 -23.02
C GLY A 9 10.42 4.32 -21.78
N LEU A 10 9.86 5.37 -21.16
CA LEU A 10 8.95 5.25 -20.02
C LEU A 10 7.66 4.54 -20.40
N LEU A 11 7.08 4.88 -21.56
CA LEU A 11 5.90 4.21 -22.13
C LEU A 11 6.17 2.74 -22.44
N LEU A 12 7.33 2.41 -23.01
CA LEU A 12 7.71 1.03 -23.32
C LEU A 12 7.93 0.20 -22.04
N LEU A 13 8.57 0.77 -21.02
CA LEU A 13 8.69 0.14 -19.70
C LEU A 13 7.33 -0.07 -19.04
N PHE A 14 6.42 0.90 -19.17
CA PHE A 14 5.05 0.81 -18.67
C PHE A 14 4.29 -0.33 -19.37
N THR A 15 4.34 -0.41 -20.70
CA THR A 15 3.69 -1.48 -21.47
C THR A 15 4.33 -2.86 -21.29
N ALA A 16 5.63 -2.94 -20.98
CA ALA A 16 6.29 -4.22 -20.71
C ALA A 16 5.90 -4.80 -19.33
N SER A 17 5.56 -3.93 -18.37
CA SER A 17 5.16 -4.34 -17.02
C SER A 17 3.75 -4.93 -16.92
N THR A 18 2.87 -4.70 -17.91
CA THR A 18 1.48 -5.19 -17.87
C THR A 18 1.33 -6.70 -18.04
N SER A 19 2.43 -7.44 -18.24
CA SER A 19 2.40 -8.91 -18.34
C SER A 19 2.73 -9.63 -17.02
N VAL A 20 3.21 -8.90 -16.01
CA VAL A 20 3.72 -9.48 -14.75
C VAL A 20 3.03 -8.87 -13.51
N PHE A 21 2.44 -7.68 -13.66
CA PHE A 21 1.87 -6.91 -12.56
C PHE A 21 0.43 -6.49 -12.87
N SER A 22 -0.46 -6.70 -11.89
CA SER A 22 -1.77 -6.05 -11.83
C SER A 22 -1.60 -4.69 -11.13
N LEU A 23 -2.02 -3.60 -11.77
CA LEU A 23 -1.92 -2.25 -11.19
C LEU A 23 -3.23 -1.87 -10.52
N GLY A 24 -3.18 -1.33 -9.31
CA GLY A 24 -4.34 -0.90 -8.53
C GLY A 24 -4.29 0.59 -8.23
N ILE A 25 -5.37 1.33 -8.42
CA ILE A 25 -5.49 2.74 -7.98
C ILE A 25 -6.62 2.84 -6.98
N GLY A 26 -6.38 3.49 -5.84
CA GLY A 26 -7.34 3.49 -4.74
C GLY A 26 -7.22 4.68 -3.80
N ALA A 27 -8.06 4.66 -2.79
CA ALA A 27 -8.00 5.57 -1.66
C ALA A 27 -8.21 4.75 -0.39
N ALA A 28 -7.58 5.19 0.70
CA ALA A 28 -7.80 4.61 2.00
C ALA A 28 -7.73 5.67 3.09
N PHE A 29 -8.39 5.39 4.19
CA PHE A 29 -8.48 6.27 5.33
C PHE A 29 -7.96 5.52 6.56
N GLY A 30 -7.16 6.20 7.37
CA GLY A 30 -6.74 5.69 8.67
C GLY A 30 -7.94 5.51 9.60
N LEU A 31 -7.90 4.49 10.47
CA LEU A 31 -8.94 4.29 11.47
C LEU A 31 -8.49 4.86 12.81
N ASN A 32 -8.97 6.08 13.08
CA ASN A 32 -8.74 6.79 14.33
C ASN A 32 -9.13 5.89 15.53
N GLY A 33 -8.15 5.60 16.40
CA GLY A 33 -8.34 4.79 17.61
C GLY A 33 -7.82 3.36 17.57
N ILE A 34 -7.40 2.83 16.41
CA ILE A 34 -6.69 1.54 16.30
C ILE A 34 -5.21 1.75 15.95
N GLY A 35 -4.90 2.86 15.29
CA GLY A 35 -3.55 3.33 14.98
C GLY A 35 -3.64 4.52 14.02
N ASP A 36 -2.90 5.60 14.32
CA ASP A 36 -3.02 6.90 13.62
C ASP A 36 -2.12 6.99 12.37
N GLU A 37 -1.25 5.99 12.18
CA GLU A 37 -0.30 5.97 11.10
C GLU A 37 -0.83 5.08 9.97
N ASN A 38 -1.70 5.64 9.12
CA ASN A 38 -1.65 5.15 7.75
C ASN A 38 -0.23 5.40 7.23
N THR A 39 0.27 4.64 6.26
CA THR A 39 1.64 4.83 5.74
C THR A 39 1.77 6.16 4.97
N GLY A 40 1.50 7.31 5.58
CA GLY A 40 1.66 8.66 5.06
C GLY A 40 0.58 9.18 4.11
N GLY A 41 -0.61 8.57 3.96
CA GLY A 41 -1.52 9.07 2.92
C GLY A 41 -2.98 8.59 2.90
N ASN A 42 -3.80 9.37 2.19
CA ASN A 42 -5.23 9.14 1.95
C ASN A 42 -5.54 8.68 0.50
N ILE A 43 -4.62 8.93 -0.44
CA ILE A 43 -4.63 8.37 -1.79
C ILE A 43 -3.58 7.29 -1.89
N MET A 44 -3.88 6.21 -2.61
CA MET A 44 -2.99 5.07 -2.78
C MET A 44 -2.86 4.62 -4.23
N LEU A 45 -1.63 4.40 -4.66
CA LEU A 45 -1.29 3.65 -5.87
C LEU A 45 -0.72 2.31 -5.43
N SER A 46 -1.34 1.20 -5.83
CA SER A 46 -0.91 -0.15 -5.50
C SER A 46 -0.45 -0.90 -6.75
N ALA A 47 0.49 -1.82 -6.59
CA ALA A 47 0.91 -2.75 -7.62
C ALA A 47 0.99 -4.14 -7.00
N LYS A 48 0.32 -5.10 -7.63
CA LYS A 48 0.32 -6.50 -7.19
C LYS A 48 1.10 -7.32 -8.20
N LEU A 49 2.04 -8.12 -7.69
CA LEU A 49 2.71 -9.12 -8.49
C LEU A 49 1.76 -10.31 -8.62
N ASP A 50 1.51 -10.81 -9.83
CA ASP A 50 0.64 -11.99 -9.97
C ASP A 50 1.40 -13.31 -9.78
N GLN A 51 2.72 -13.28 -9.97
CA GLN A 51 3.60 -14.45 -9.81
C GLN A 51 4.06 -14.66 -8.36
N LEU A 52 4.03 -13.61 -7.55
CA LEU A 52 4.42 -13.64 -6.13
C LEU A 52 3.28 -13.00 -5.34
N PRO A 53 2.87 -13.53 -4.18
CA PRO A 53 1.79 -12.93 -3.41
C PRO A 53 2.31 -11.68 -2.67
N MET A 54 2.73 -10.67 -3.44
CA MET A 54 3.34 -9.44 -2.95
C MET A 54 2.54 -8.25 -3.50
N VAL A 55 2.19 -7.33 -2.59
CA VAL A 55 1.56 -6.05 -2.91
C VAL A 55 2.53 -4.95 -2.52
N LEU A 56 2.78 -4.04 -3.45
CA LEU A 56 3.49 -2.80 -3.21
C LEU A 56 2.48 -1.67 -3.22
N GLY A 57 2.63 -0.70 -2.35
CA GLY A 57 1.80 0.50 -2.36
C GLY A 57 2.63 1.75 -2.17
N LEU A 58 2.23 2.80 -2.87
CA LEU A 58 2.63 4.17 -2.66
C LEU A 58 1.41 4.93 -2.17
N SER A 59 1.57 5.76 -1.15
CA SER A 59 0.51 6.57 -0.60
C SER A 59 0.93 8.04 -0.63
N TYR A 60 -0.05 8.94 -0.67
CA TYR A 60 0.17 10.38 -0.55
C TYR A 60 -0.96 10.99 0.28
N ASN A 61 -0.62 11.90 1.19
CA ASN A 61 -1.60 12.66 1.96
C ASN A 61 -1.96 13.95 1.23
N LEU A 62 -3.23 14.14 0.89
CA LEU A 62 -3.72 15.40 0.33
C LEU A 62 -3.86 16.52 1.38
N ASP A 63 -4.01 16.16 2.66
CA ASP A 63 -4.32 17.13 3.71
C ASP A 63 -3.06 17.79 4.28
N ASP A 64 -1.93 17.06 4.27
CA ASP A 64 -0.65 17.53 4.76
C ASP A 64 0.31 17.94 3.62
N PRO A 65 1.07 19.04 3.78
CA PRO A 65 2.07 19.41 2.79
C PRO A 65 3.20 18.37 2.75
N PHE A 66 3.30 17.69 1.60
CA PHE A 66 4.38 16.77 1.25
C PHE A 66 4.56 15.60 2.23
N SER A 67 3.47 14.84 2.44
CA SER A 67 3.51 13.54 3.11
C SER A 67 3.25 12.41 2.12
N PHE A 68 4.14 11.42 2.10
CA PHE A 68 4.00 10.23 1.28
C PHE A 68 4.47 9.00 2.04
N GLY A 69 4.04 7.83 1.59
CA GLY A 69 4.65 6.60 2.07
C GLY A 69 4.64 5.50 1.05
N LEU A 70 5.34 4.44 1.41
CA LEU A 70 5.58 3.26 0.61
C LEU A 70 5.47 2.06 1.54
N TYR A 71 4.79 1.02 1.08
CA TYR A 71 4.80 -0.27 1.76
C TYR A 71 4.95 -1.41 0.77
N GLY A 72 5.42 -2.54 1.29
CA GLY A 72 5.49 -3.78 0.54
C GLY A 72 5.15 -4.96 1.45
N ASP A 73 4.07 -5.66 1.10
CA ASP A 73 3.49 -6.71 1.92
C ASP A 73 3.54 -8.05 1.17
N TRP A 74 4.18 -9.03 1.78
CA TRP A 74 4.12 -10.41 1.32
C TRP A 74 2.93 -11.10 1.98
N GLN A 75 1.86 -11.28 1.21
CA GLN A 75 0.62 -11.95 1.61
C GLN A 75 0.81 -13.47 1.70
N MET A 76 1.55 -13.92 2.72
CA MET A 76 1.85 -15.34 2.96
C MET A 76 0.58 -16.19 3.18
N VAL A 77 -0.40 -15.64 3.88
CA VAL A 77 -1.73 -16.23 4.04
C VAL A 77 -2.68 -15.44 3.15
N ARG A 78 -3.40 -16.12 2.26
CA ARG A 78 -4.46 -15.53 1.45
C ARG A 78 -5.52 -16.58 1.19
N GLN A 79 -6.69 -16.43 1.81
CA GLN A 79 -7.75 -17.43 1.72
C GLN A 79 -9.14 -16.81 1.93
N PRO A 80 -10.21 -17.50 1.47
CA PRO A 80 -11.56 -17.16 1.87
C PRO A 80 -11.72 -17.30 3.38
N LEU A 81 -12.30 -16.29 4.04
CA LEU A 81 -12.67 -16.35 5.45
C LEU A 81 -14.11 -16.82 5.61
N VAL A 82 -15.04 -16.14 4.92
CA VAL A 82 -16.47 -16.51 4.88
C VAL A 82 -17.11 -16.03 3.58
N ASN A 83 -17.60 -16.98 2.77
CA ASN A 83 -18.29 -16.70 1.51
C ASN A 83 -17.48 -15.76 0.59
N PHE A 84 -17.91 -14.52 0.41
CA PHE A 84 -17.26 -13.51 -0.43
C PHE A 84 -16.17 -12.69 0.31
N VAL A 85 -16.06 -12.85 1.63
CA VAL A 85 -15.04 -12.20 2.47
C VAL A 85 -13.79 -13.05 2.49
N ASN A 86 -12.68 -12.43 2.09
CA ASN A 86 -11.36 -13.01 2.11
C ASN A 86 -10.50 -12.37 3.20
N ILE A 87 -9.45 -13.07 3.59
CA ILE A 87 -8.43 -12.58 4.52
C ILE A 87 -7.05 -12.74 3.89
N TYR A 88 -6.18 -11.76 4.10
CA TYR A 88 -4.75 -11.93 3.94
C TYR A 88 -3.98 -11.56 5.20
N ALA A 89 -2.83 -12.21 5.38
CA ALA A 89 -1.87 -11.84 6.41
C ALA A 89 -0.44 -12.17 5.95
N GLY A 90 0.53 -11.44 6.46
CA GLY A 90 1.94 -11.78 6.27
C GLY A 90 2.89 -10.68 6.69
N PRO A 91 4.20 -10.86 6.46
CA PRO A 91 5.20 -9.85 6.77
C PRO A 91 5.23 -8.76 5.69
N GLY A 92 5.53 -7.54 6.11
CA GLY A 92 5.73 -6.41 5.22
C GLY A 92 6.76 -5.43 5.77
N PHE A 93 7.04 -4.41 4.97
CA PHE A 93 7.87 -3.27 5.35
C PHE A 93 7.15 -1.98 4.97
N PHE A 94 7.53 -0.89 5.62
CA PHE A 94 7.03 0.43 5.28
C PHE A 94 8.11 1.50 5.38
N PHE A 95 7.83 2.58 4.66
CA PHE A 95 8.57 3.82 4.67
C PHE A 95 7.54 4.95 4.61
N SER A 96 7.66 5.96 5.46
CA SER A 96 6.87 7.18 5.37
C SER A 96 7.76 8.39 5.52
N TYR A 97 7.38 9.47 4.86
CA TYR A 97 8.04 10.76 4.98
C TYR A 97 6.99 11.85 5.11
N THR A 98 7.15 12.72 6.11
CA THR A 98 6.26 13.86 6.39
C THR A 98 7.09 15.08 6.77
N ASP A 99 7.12 16.09 5.91
CA ASP A 99 7.99 17.27 6.00
C ASP A 99 7.79 18.13 7.28
N VAL A 100 6.62 18.03 7.92
CA VAL A 100 6.23 18.88 9.07
C VAL A 100 6.52 18.26 10.43
N SER A 101 7.15 17.08 10.50
CA SER A 101 7.40 16.36 11.76
C SER A 101 8.89 16.29 12.13
N ASP A 102 9.21 16.36 13.43
CA ASP A 102 10.58 16.12 13.95
C ASP A 102 11.08 14.70 13.57
N ASP A 103 10.13 13.77 13.38
CA ASP A 103 10.33 12.40 12.92
C ASP A 103 9.99 12.27 11.43
N ALA A 104 10.52 13.20 10.63
CA ALA A 104 10.18 13.37 9.22
C ALA A 104 10.28 12.11 8.37
N LEU A 105 11.02 11.09 8.81
CA LEU A 105 11.19 9.83 8.11
C LEU A 105 10.95 8.68 9.09
N GLN A 106 10.01 7.81 8.74
CA GLN A 106 9.85 6.53 9.41
C GLN A 106 10.16 5.37 8.47
N LEU A 107 10.82 4.36 9.01
CA LEU A 107 11.11 3.11 8.30
C LEU A 107 10.95 1.97 9.28
N GLY A 108 10.25 0.91 8.84
CA GLY A 108 9.95 -0.19 9.73
C GLY A 108 9.52 -1.48 9.03
N LEU A 109 9.29 -2.49 9.86
CA LEU A 109 8.61 -3.72 9.47
C LEU A 109 7.17 -3.70 9.97
N ARG A 110 6.30 -4.46 9.33
CA ARG A 110 4.90 -4.58 9.73
C ARG A 110 4.37 -5.98 9.50
N ILE A 111 3.28 -6.33 10.18
CA ILE A 111 2.56 -7.59 9.98
C ILE A 111 1.10 -7.28 9.63
N PRO A 112 0.79 -6.92 8.37
CA PRO A 112 -0.57 -6.66 7.95
C PRO A 112 -1.47 -7.89 8.08
N VAL A 113 -2.66 -7.65 8.61
CA VAL A 113 -3.81 -8.55 8.57
C VAL A 113 -4.97 -7.76 8.01
N ALA A 114 -5.52 -8.21 6.88
CA ALA A 114 -6.61 -7.50 6.23
C ALA A 114 -7.75 -8.42 5.81
N LEU A 115 -8.96 -7.89 5.92
CA LEU A 115 -10.16 -8.42 5.31
C LEU A 115 -10.40 -7.68 4.00
N TYR A 116 -10.76 -8.41 2.96
CA TYR A 116 -11.08 -7.79 1.68
C TYR A 116 -12.20 -8.53 0.95
N ILE A 117 -12.95 -7.76 0.16
CA ILE A 117 -14.03 -8.25 -0.70
C ILE A 117 -13.85 -7.68 -2.11
N PHE A 118 -14.34 -8.43 -3.09
CA PHE A 118 -14.44 -7.99 -4.48
C PHE A 118 -15.92 -7.94 -4.88
N PRO A 119 -16.63 -6.81 -4.67
CA PRO A 119 -18.03 -6.68 -5.10
C PRO A 119 -18.18 -6.87 -6.61
N VAL A 120 -17.14 -6.50 -7.37
CA VAL A 120 -16.95 -6.79 -8.80
C VAL A 120 -15.46 -7.08 -9.04
N ASP A 121 -15.12 -7.75 -10.13
CA ASP A 121 -13.77 -8.28 -10.38
C ASP A 121 -12.65 -7.22 -10.32
N PHE A 122 -12.96 -5.98 -10.69
CA PHE A 122 -11.99 -4.88 -10.75
C PHE A 122 -12.01 -3.98 -9.51
N LEU A 123 -12.92 -4.18 -8.55
CA LEU A 123 -13.03 -3.32 -7.36
C LEU A 123 -12.80 -4.15 -6.10
N GLU A 124 -11.74 -3.83 -5.37
CA GLU A 124 -11.47 -4.37 -4.04
C GLU A 124 -11.89 -3.35 -2.98
N LEU A 125 -12.59 -3.80 -1.94
CA LEU A 125 -12.77 -3.06 -0.70
C LEU A 125 -11.99 -3.79 0.39
N PHE A 126 -11.23 -3.07 1.21
CA PHE A 126 -10.35 -3.68 2.21
C PHE A 126 -10.36 -2.94 3.54
N LEU A 127 -10.17 -3.71 4.61
CA LEU A 127 -9.96 -3.28 5.98
C LEU A 127 -8.68 -3.94 6.49
N GLU A 128 -7.68 -3.17 6.84
CA GLU A 128 -6.36 -3.62 7.25
C GLU A 128 -6.00 -3.10 8.65
N VAL A 129 -5.36 -3.95 9.44
CA VAL A 129 -4.66 -3.58 10.67
C VAL A 129 -3.29 -4.27 10.66
N ALA A 130 -2.25 -3.54 11.03
CA ALA A 130 -0.89 -4.07 11.07
C ALA A 130 -0.17 -3.57 12.33
N PRO A 131 0.29 -4.46 13.22
CA PRO A 131 1.37 -4.13 14.14
C PRO A 131 2.60 -3.70 13.33
N ALA A 132 3.18 -2.57 13.69
CA ALA A 132 4.31 -1.95 13.00
C ALA A 132 5.46 -1.73 13.98
N PHE A 133 6.67 -1.99 13.51
CA PHE A 133 7.90 -1.82 14.27
C PHE A 133 8.81 -0.86 13.51
N SER A 134 8.86 0.37 13.96
CA SER A 134 9.71 1.43 13.41
C SER A 134 11.13 1.26 13.94
N PHE A 135 12.13 1.58 13.10
CA PHE A 135 13.54 1.66 13.51
C PHE A 135 14.13 3.05 13.36
N VAL A 136 13.48 3.88 12.54
CA VAL A 136 13.85 5.26 12.26
C VAL A 136 12.63 6.12 12.55
N PRO A 137 12.79 7.25 13.25
CA PRO A 137 14.05 7.76 13.84
C PRO A 137 14.50 6.99 15.08
N GLU A 138 13.57 6.31 15.75
CA GLU A 138 13.85 5.45 16.90
C GLU A 138 13.11 4.11 16.80
N ILE A 139 13.44 3.20 17.71
CA ILE A 139 12.78 1.91 17.79
C ILE A 139 11.46 2.09 18.54
N ASP A 140 10.34 1.92 17.84
CA ASP A 140 9.00 2.04 18.41
C ASP A 140 8.06 0.96 17.89
N LEU A 141 7.09 0.55 18.73
CA LEU A 141 6.04 -0.39 18.38
C LEU A 141 4.71 0.37 18.25
N GLY A 142 4.25 0.49 17.01
CA GLY A 142 3.00 1.15 16.66
C GLY A 142 1.98 0.21 16.03
N PHE A 143 0.87 0.80 15.60
CA PHE A 143 -0.15 0.14 14.81
C PHE A 143 -0.51 1.01 13.61
N GLN A 144 -0.67 0.37 12.46
CA GLN A 144 -1.18 0.98 11.25
C GLN A 144 -2.54 0.38 10.95
N SER A 145 -3.49 1.22 10.52
CA SER A 145 -4.83 0.74 10.18
C SER A 145 -5.36 1.50 8.97
N ALA A 146 -6.12 0.81 8.12
CA ALA A 146 -6.66 1.40 6.90
C ALA A 146 -7.99 0.76 6.52
N LEU A 147 -8.95 1.60 6.13
CA LEU A 147 -10.17 1.18 5.42
C LEU A 147 -10.16 1.88 4.06
N GLY A 148 -10.29 1.11 2.98
CA GLY A 148 -10.17 1.68 1.64
C GLY A 148 -10.76 0.84 0.53
N PHE A 149 -10.51 1.32 -0.69
CA PHE A 149 -10.86 0.64 -1.92
C PHE A 149 -9.75 0.74 -2.95
N ARG A 150 -9.67 -0.23 -3.87
CA ARG A 150 -8.72 -0.25 -4.99
C ARG A 150 -9.42 -0.69 -6.26
N PHE A 151 -9.19 0.03 -7.35
CA PHE A 151 -9.57 -0.37 -8.71
C PHE A 151 -8.37 -1.05 -9.36
N TRP A 152 -8.51 -2.33 -9.70
CA TRP A 152 -7.47 -3.13 -10.35
C TRP A 152 -7.60 -3.10 -11.86
N PHE A 153 -6.46 -2.91 -12.52
CA PHE A 153 -6.27 -2.91 -13.96
C PHE A 153 -5.30 -4.04 -14.29
N ASN A 154 -5.84 -5.07 -14.96
CA ASN A 154 -5.12 -6.26 -15.40
C ASN A 154 -4.97 -6.22 -16.93
#